data_AF-A0A527GLV5-F1
#
_entry.id   AF-A0A527GLV5-F1
#
_cell.length_a   1.000
_cell.length_b   1.000
_cell.length_c   1.000
_cell.angle_alpha   90.00
_cell.angle_beta   90.00
_cell.angle_gamma   90.00
#
_symmetry.space_group_name_H-M   'P 1'
#
loop_
_entity.id
_entity.type
_entity.pdbx_description
1 polymer ?
#
loop_
_entity_poly.entity_id
_entity_poly.type
_entity_poly.pdbx_seq_one_letter_code
_entity_poly.pdbx_strand_id
1 'polypeptide(L)'
;DAHMHVESGMVTVTEFCRAVIPHGTTSMFIDPHEIANVLGLPGVRLMHDEAVAMPINVHVQMPSCVPSAPGLEHAGAELTVADVAEAMSWENIIGLGEVMNFPGVAANDPVMSGEIAATVKAGKTVGG
;
A
#
# COMPACT_ATOMS: atom_id res chain seq x y z
N ASP A 1 -11.33 -5.04 -9.26
CA ASP A 1 -10.30 -4.05 -9.64
C ASP A 1 -8.94 -4.58 -9.23
N ALA A 2 -7.95 -4.61 -10.12
CA ALA A 2 -6.67 -5.26 -9.86
C ALA A 2 -5.61 -4.33 -9.24
N HIS A 3 -5.81 -3.01 -9.30
CA HIS A 3 -4.95 -2.01 -8.68
C HIS A 3 -5.69 -0.67 -8.67
N MET A 4 -5.85 -0.05 -7.50
CA MET A 4 -6.49 1.25 -7.37
C MET A 4 -6.15 1.94 -6.04
N HIS A 5 -6.53 3.21 -5.92
CA HIS A 5 -6.36 4.01 -4.71
C HIS A 5 -7.73 4.54 -4.28
N VAL A 6 -8.17 4.19 -3.06
CA VAL A 6 -9.47 4.63 -2.54
C VAL A 6 -9.44 6.13 -2.28
N GLU A 7 -8.29 6.66 -1.87
CA GLU A 7 -8.08 8.06 -1.55
C GLU A 7 -8.42 9.00 -2.71
N SER A 8 -8.20 8.57 -3.96
CA SER A 8 -8.57 9.35 -5.15
C SER A 8 -10.10 9.52 -5.30
N GLY A 9 -10.89 8.67 -4.65
CA GLY A 9 -12.35 8.81 -4.52
C GLY A 9 -12.78 9.84 -3.48
N MET A 10 -11.84 10.42 -2.71
CA MET A 10 -12.08 11.41 -1.64
C MET A 10 -13.06 10.94 -0.56
N VAL A 11 -13.14 9.62 -0.34
CA VAL A 11 -14.03 8.98 0.63
C VAL A 11 -13.26 7.88 1.37
N THR A 12 -13.81 7.40 2.49
CA THR A 12 -13.22 6.28 3.23
C THR A 12 -13.43 4.95 2.51
N VAL A 13 -12.79 3.87 2.96
CA VAL A 13 -12.97 2.52 2.36
C VAL A 13 -14.42 2.05 2.48
N THR A 14 -15.09 2.34 3.59
CA THR A 14 -16.51 2.04 3.81
C THR A 14 -17.39 2.70 2.77
N GLU A 15 -17.19 4.00 2.55
CA GLU A 15 -18.00 4.78 1.62
C GLU A 15 -17.70 4.41 0.16
N PHE A 16 -16.44 4.10 -0.15
CA PHE A 16 -16.07 3.57 -1.46
C PHE A 16 -16.77 2.22 -1.73
N CYS A 17 -16.73 1.29 -0.78
CA CYS A 17 -17.44 0.01 -0.88
C CYS A 17 -18.94 0.20 -1.07
N ARG A 18 -19.57 1.10 -0.30
CA ARG A 18 -20.99 1.44 -0.44
C ARG A 18 -21.32 1.91 -1.86
N ALA A 19 -20.41 2.65 -2.51
CA ALA A 19 -20.59 3.13 -3.86
C ALA A 19 -20.41 2.03 -4.92
N VAL A 20 -19.40 1.16 -4.80
CA VAL A 20 -19.05 0.20 -5.88
C VAL A 20 -19.76 -1.15 -5.79
N ILE A 21 -20.19 -1.58 -4.61
CA ILE A 21 -20.91 -2.87 -4.43
C ILE A 21 -22.17 -2.96 -5.30
N PRO A 22 -23.04 -1.93 -5.38
CA PRO A 22 -24.22 -1.96 -6.26
C PRO A 22 -23.89 -2.14 -7.75
N HIS A 23 -22.65 -1.85 -8.15
CA HIS A 23 -22.16 -1.98 -9.52
C HIS A 23 -21.44 -3.32 -9.77
N GLY A 24 -21.44 -4.25 -8.80
CA GLY A 24 -20.93 -5.61 -8.96
C GLY A 24 -19.46 -5.78 -8.62
N THR A 25 -18.78 -4.76 -8.10
CA THR A 25 -17.40 -4.91 -7.59
C THR A 25 -17.42 -5.70 -6.29
N THR A 26 -16.87 -6.91 -6.31
CA THR A 26 -16.78 -7.81 -5.14
C THR A 26 -15.35 -8.01 -4.66
N SER A 27 -14.35 -7.54 -5.42
CA SER A 27 -12.94 -7.65 -5.05
C SER A 27 -12.14 -6.49 -5.63
N MET A 28 -11.29 -5.89 -4.78
CA MET A 28 -10.37 -4.82 -5.14
C MET A 28 -9.04 -4.98 -4.42
N PHE A 29 -8.00 -4.42 -5.02
CA PHE A 29 -6.62 -4.44 -4.57
C PHE A 29 -6.21 -2.98 -4.44
N ILE A 30 -6.12 -2.50 -3.21
CA ILE A 30 -5.92 -1.07 -2.92
C ILE A 30 -4.47 -0.82 -2.49
N ASP A 31 -3.88 0.25 -2.98
CA ASP A 31 -2.57 0.74 -2.55
C ASP A 31 -2.76 2.10 -1.84
N PRO A 32 -2.75 2.14 -0.49
CA PRO A 32 -3.01 3.34 0.29
C PRO A 32 -1.78 4.26 0.36
N HIS A 33 -1.12 4.51 -0.77
CA HIS A 33 0.13 5.27 -0.84
C HIS A 33 -0.07 6.77 -0.58
N GLU A 34 -1.30 7.30 -0.71
CA GLU A 34 -1.58 8.72 -0.51
C GLU A 34 -1.64 9.01 0.98
N ILE A 35 -2.39 8.20 1.73
CA ILE A 35 -2.46 8.34 3.19
C ILE A 35 -1.12 8.01 3.84
N ALA A 36 -0.33 7.10 3.26
CA ALA A 36 1.00 6.78 3.75
C ALA A 36 1.96 7.96 3.62
N ASN A 37 1.92 8.71 2.51
CA ASN A 37 2.71 9.93 2.38
C ASN A 37 2.35 11.01 3.41
N VAL A 38 1.13 11.01 3.94
CA VAL A 38 0.68 12.00 4.95
C VAL A 38 0.92 11.52 6.38
N LEU A 39 0.59 10.26 6.69
CA LEU A 39 0.50 9.73 8.05
C LEU A 39 1.41 8.52 8.31
N GLY A 40 2.15 8.05 7.30
CA GLY A 40 3.03 6.90 7.40
C GLY A 40 2.30 5.58 7.63
N LEU A 41 2.98 4.64 8.28
CA LEU A 41 2.44 3.32 8.64
C LEU A 41 1.11 3.40 9.44
N PRO A 42 0.90 4.36 10.37
CA PRO A 42 -0.41 4.59 10.98
C PRO A 42 -1.53 4.87 9.98
N GLY A 43 -1.26 5.64 8.91
CA GLY A 43 -2.22 5.90 7.84
C GLY A 43 -2.62 4.63 7.09
N VAL A 44 -1.63 3.81 6.75
CA VAL A 44 -1.86 2.49 6.13
C VAL A 44 -2.72 1.61 7.04
N ARG A 45 -2.41 1.59 8.34
CA ARG A 45 -3.15 0.80 9.34
C ARG A 45 -4.63 1.18 9.41
N LEU A 46 -4.95 2.48 9.34
CA LEU A 46 -6.34 2.96 9.34
C LEU A 46 -7.15 2.40 8.17
N MET A 47 -6.60 2.50 6.95
CA MET A 47 -7.28 1.99 5.75
C MET A 47 -7.33 0.46 5.74
N HIS A 48 -6.27 -0.20 6.20
CA HIS A 48 -6.22 -1.65 6.37
C HIS A 48 -7.33 -2.16 7.30
N ASP A 49 -7.47 -1.57 8.49
CA ASP A 49 -8.44 -2.04 9.48
C ASP A 49 -9.88 -1.81 8.97
N GLU A 50 -10.13 -0.73 8.21
CA GLU A 50 -11.41 -0.50 7.54
C GLU A 50 -11.65 -1.53 6.42
N ALA A 51 -10.63 -1.84 5.62
CA ALA A 51 -10.69 -2.83 4.54
C ALA A 51 -11.03 -4.26 5.05
N VAL A 52 -10.43 -4.68 6.17
CA VAL A 52 -10.73 -5.97 6.82
C VAL A 52 -12.19 -6.06 7.27
N ALA A 53 -12.82 -4.95 7.64
CA ALA A 53 -14.20 -4.92 8.12
C ALA A 53 -15.25 -4.92 6.99
N MET A 54 -14.85 -4.85 5.72
CA MET A 54 -15.78 -4.71 4.59
C MET A 54 -16.49 -6.01 4.23
N PRO A 55 -17.73 -5.94 3.68
CA PRO A 55 -18.50 -7.12 3.28
C PRO A 55 -18.07 -7.71 1.93
N ILE A 56 -17.01 -7.17 1.32
CA ILE A 56 -16.39 -7.64 0.07
C ILE A 56 -14.87 -7.72 0.25
N ASN A 57 -14.17 -8.35 -0.69
CA ASN A 57 -12.72 -8.48 -0.59
C ASN A 57 -12.04 -7.14 -0.92
N VAL A 58 -11.48 -6.48 0.08
CA VAL A 58 -10.64 -5.29 -0.11
C VAL A 58 -9.23 -5.65 0.31
N HIS A 59 -8.43 -6.16 -0.63
CA HIS A 59 -7.04 -6.53 -0.36
C HIS A 59 -6.14 -5.30 -0.35
N VAL A 60 -5.17 -5.25 0.56
CA VAL A 60 -4.32 -4.07 0.73
C VAL A 60 -2.89 -4.41 0.31
N GLN A 61 -2.29 -3.53 -0.49
CA GLN A 61 -0.87 -3.57 -0.82
C GLN A 61 -0.13 -2.56 0.07
N MET A 62 1.04 -2.92 0.59
CA MET A 62 1.83 -2.04 1.42
C MET A 62 2.54 -0.99 0.53
N PRO A 63 2.38 0.32 0.75
CA PRO A 63 3.05 1.33 -0.06
C PRO A 63 4.57 1.19 -0.06
N SER A 64 5.20 1.44 -1.20
CA SER A 64 6.62 1.17 -1.45
C SER A 64 7.52 2.41 -1.51
N CYS A 65 6.95 3.60 -1.72
CA CYS A 65 7.71 4.79 -2.10
C CYS A 65 7.20 6.00 -1.33
N VAL A 66 7.57 6.10 -0.05
CA VAL A 66 7.17 7.20 0.84
C VAL A 66 8.42 7.79 1.54
N PRO A 67 8.85 9.01 1.17
CA PRO A 67 8.44 9.77 -0.02
C PRO A 67 8.87 9.10 -1.33
N SER A 68 8.34 9.58 -2.46
CA SER A 68 8.67 9.04 -3.79
C SER A 68 10.11 9.33 -4.22
N ALA A 69 10.65 10.48 -3.79
CA ALA A 69 11.99 10.95 -4.14
C ALA A 69 12.75 11.46 -2.89
N PRO A 70 13.28 10.55 -2.04
CA PRO A 70 14.03 10.93 -0.85
C PRO A 70 15.15 11.94 -1.15
N GLY A 71 15.20 13.02 -0.36
CA GLY A 71 16.17 14.11 -0.52
C GLY A 71 15.81 15.16 -1.58
N LEU A 72 14.78 14.94 -2.39
CA LEU A 72 14.23 15.95 -3.33
C LEU A 72 12.92 16.57 -2.86
N GLU A 73 12.23 15.92 -1.93
CA GLU A 73 10.95 16.38 -1.38
C GLU A 73 10.83 16.13 0.13
N HIS A 74 9.75 16.64 0.71
CA HIS A 74 9.38 16.40 2.10
C HIS A 74 7.91 15.95 2.16
N ALA A 75 7.69 14.72 2.61
CA ALA A 75 6.37 14.17 2.88
C ALA A 75 6.04 14.26 4.38
N GLY A 76 4.80 13.92 4.74
CA GLY A 76 4.38 13.82 6.14
C GLY A 76 4.99 12.62 6.88
N ALA A 77 5.53 11.65 6.14
CA ALA A 77 6.18 10.46 6.70
C ALA A 77 7.28 9.91 5.79
N GLU A 78 8.01 8.92 6.31
CA GLU A 78 8.96 8.08 5.60
C GLU A 78 8.66 6.62 5.98
N LEU A 79 8.69 5.71 5.01
CA LEU A 79 8.56 4.28 5.26
C LEU A 79 9.92 3.62 5.14
N THR A 80 10.19 2.69 6.05
CA THR A 80 11.43 1.92 6.10
C THR A 80 11.18 0.45 5.73
N VAL A 81 12.26 -0.27 5.45
CA VAL A 81 12.23 -1.73 5.27
C VAL A 81 11.59 -2.45 6.48
N ALA A 82 11.76 -1.90 7.69
CA ALA A 82 11.17 -2.47 8.90
C ALA A 82 9.65 -2.28 8.93
N ASP A 83 9.14 -1.13 8.49
CA ASP A 83 7.71 -0.86 8.39
C ASP A 83 7.05 -1.78 7.38
N VAL A 84 7.69 -1.99 6.22
CA VAL A 84 7.23 -2.96 5.22
C VAL A 84 7.22 -4.36 5.81
N ALA A 85 8.29 -4.79 6.47
CA ALA A 85 8.36 -6.11 7.11
C ALA A 85 7.29 -6.30 8.20
N GLU A 86 6.98 -5.26 8.97
CA GLU A 86 5.89 -5.26 9.95
C GLU A 86 4.54 -5.44 9.25
N ALA A 87 4.24 -4.63 8.23
CA ALA A 87 2.97 -4.71 7.50
C ALA A 87 2.78 -6.06 6.81
N MET A 88 3.86 -6.70 6.34
CA MET A 88 3.79 -8.06 5.79
C MET A 88 3.30 -9.10 6.81
N SER A 89 3.31 -8.82 8.12
CA SER A 89 2.72 -9.70 9.14
C SER A 89 1.22 -9.50 9.36
N TRP A 90 0.66 -8.40 8.85
CA TRP A 90 -0.75 -8.09 9.03
C TRP A 90 -1.62 -8.99 8.15
N GLU A 91 -2.81 -9.30 8.67
CA GLU A 91 -3.89 -9.90 7.88
C GLU A 91 -4.16 -9.03 6.64
N ASN A 92 -4.66 -9.60 5.54
CA ASN A 92 -5.14 -8.84 4.39
C ASN A 92 -4.16 -7.88 3.66
N ILE A 93 -2.94 -7.66 4.18
CA ILE A 93 -1.80 -7.17 3.40
C ILE A 93 -1.37 -8.31 2.47
N ILE A 94 -1.48 -8.11 1.17
CA ILE A 94 -1.25 -9.19 0.17
C ILE A 94 0.08 -9.05 -0.58
N GLY A 95 0.80 -7.95 -0.36
CA GLY A 95 2.00 -7.66 -1.12
C GLY A 95 2.48 -6.24 -0.95
N LEU A 96 3.57 -5.93 -1.64
CA LEU A 96 4.05 -4.56 -1.84
C LEU A 96 3.23 -3.90 -2.96
N GLY A 97 2.90 -2.63 -2.79
CA GLY A 97 2.25 -1.77 -3.76
C GLY A 97 3.13 -1.49 -4.96
N GLU A 98 2.73 -0.54 -5.80
CA GLU A 98 3.50 -0.21 -7.01
C GLU A 98 4.89 0.32 -6.65
N VAL A 99 5.96 -0.40 -7.02
CA VAL A 99 7.33 0.06 -6.82
C VAL A 99 7.69 1.07 -7.92
N MET A 100 7.33 2.33 -7.69
CA MET A 100 7.51 3.41 -8.66
C MET A 100 8.97 3.85 -8.82
N ASN A 101 9.81 3.65 -7.79
CA ASN A 101 11.24 3.95 -7.84
C ASN A 101 12.02 2.88 -8.63
N PHE A 102 11.65 2.70 -9.90
CA PHE A 102 12.34 1.80 -10.83
C PHE A 102 13.85 2.11 -10.97
N PRO A 103 14.33 3.38 -10.91
CA PRO A 103 15.77 3.65 -10.99
C PRO A 103 16.50 3.11 -9.77
N GLY A 104 15.92 3.25 -8.57
CA GLY A 104 16.44 2.67 -7.34
C GLY A 104 16.51 1.15 -7.41
N VAL A 105 15.46 0.49 -7.91
CA VAL A 105 15.47 -0.97 -8.14
C VAL A 105 16.59 -1.37 -9.11
N ALA A 106 16.71 -0.69 -10.26
CA ALA A 106 17.73 -0.99 -11.25
C ALA A 106 19.16 -0.75 -10.73
N ALA A 107 19.33 0.22 -9.82
CA ALA A 107 20.59 0.54 -9.15
C ALA A 107 20.88 -0.32 -7.92
N ASN A 108 19.97 -1.24 -7.55
CA ASN A 108 20.04 -2.03 -6.31
C ASN A 108 20.15 -1.13 -5.06
N ASP A 109 19.31 -0.11 -5.00
CA ASP A 109 19.15 0.76 -3.83
C ASP A 109 18.84 -0.10 -2.57
N PRO A 110 19.50 0.14 -1.43
CA PRO A 110 19.32 -0.69 -0.23
C PRO A 110 17.90 -0.68 0.33
N VAL A 111 17.15 0.43 0.20
CA VAL A 111 15.78 0.52 0.68
C VAL A 111 14.88 -0.29 -0.24
N MET A 112 14.90 0.00 -1.54
CA MET A 112 14.06 -0.70 -2.53
C MET A 112 14.31 -2.20 -2.57
N SER A 113 15.58 -2.62 -2.60
CA SER A 113 15.94 -4.05 -2.55
C SER A 113 15.56 -4.70 -1.22
N GLY A 114 15.63 -3.96 -0.11
CA GLY A 114 15.23 -4.42 1.22
C GLY A 114 13.72 -4.66 1.33
N GLU A 115 12.89 -3.73 0.85
CA GLU A 115 11.44 -3.86 0.83
C GLU A 115 10.95 -5.02 -0.05
N ILE A 116 11.54 -5.15 -1.25
CA ILE A 116 11.29 -6.28 -2.15
C ILE A 116 11.68 -7.59 -1.46
N ALA A 117 12.85 -7.67 -0.83
CA ALA A 117 13.31 -8.86 -0.14
C ALA A 117 12.42 -9.22 1.07
N ALA A 118 11.97 -8.23 1.85
CA ALA A 118 11.05 -8.45 2.96
C ALA A 118 9.71 -9.03 2.46
N THR A 119 9.19 -8.50 1.35
CA THR A 119 7.94 -8.96 0.71
C THR A 119 8.07 -10.39 0.18
N VAL A 120 9.15 -10.69 -0.55
CA VAL A 120 9.42 -12.05 -1.07
C VAL A 120 9.62 -13.04 0.07
N LYS A 121 10.32 -12.65 1.15
CA LYS A 121 10.50 -13.49 2.34
C LYS A 121 9.16 -13.83 3.02
N ALA A 122 8.18 -12.94 2.97
CA ALA A 122 6.83 -13.18 3.45
C ALA A 122 5.98 -14.04 2.49
N GLY A 123 6.51 -14.40 1.31
CA GLY A 123 5.78 -15.17 0.29
C GLY A 123 4.67 -14.38 -0.39
N LYS A 124 4.76 -13.04 -0.39
CA LYS A 124 3.74 -12.12 -0.92
C LYS A 124 4.18 -11.50 -2.25
N THR A 125 3.23 -10.93 -2.99
CA THR A 125 3.46 -10.37 -4.33
C THR A 125 4.18 -9.02 -4.26
N VAL A 126 5.04 -8.73 -5.23
CA VAL A 126 5.66 -7.41 -5.42
C VAL A 126 4.99 -6.75 -6.62
N GLY A 127 4.30 -5.63 -6.39
CA GLY A 127 3.75 -4.78 -7.46
C GLY A 127 4.82 -3.86 -8.08
N GLY A 128 4.58 -3.38 -9.29
CA GLY A 128 5.47 -2.48 -10.02
C GLY A 128 4.77 -1.86 -11.21
#